data_AF-A0A2G0VWM1-F1
#
_entry.id   AF-A0A2G0VWM1-F1
#
_cell.length_a   1.000
_cell.length_b   1.000
_cell.length_c   1.000
_cell.angle_alpha   90.00
_cell.angle_beta   90.00
_cell.angle_gamma   90.00
#
_symmetry.space_group_name_H-M   'P 1'
#
loop_
_entity.id
_entity.type
_entity.pdbx_description
1 polymer ?
#
loop_
_entity_poly.entity_id
_entity_poly.type
_entity_poly.pdbx_seq_one_letter_code
_entity_poly.pdbx_strand_id
1 'polypeptide(L)' 'MKMEDLRYYTMVTLLVLASAGFNTMLILWIIEQFTSLSRGATGIAAIAIFIVISIAGLIHAIPRLRGVI' A
#
# COMPACT_ATOMS: atom_id res chain seq x y z
N MET A 1 -17.03 19.19 -1.24
CA MET A 1 -17.25 17.76 -1.56
C MET A 1 -18.48 17.30 -0.80
N LYS A 2 -19.40 16.56 -1.42
CA LYS A 2 -20.57 16.04 -0.71
C LYS A 2 -20.11 15.02 0.34
N MET A 3 -20.84 14.89 1.45
CA MET A 3 -20.46 13.99 2.55
C MET A 3 -20.35 12.52 2.10
N GLU A 4 -21.13 12.13 1.09
CA GLU A 4 -21.08 10.81 0.44
C GLU A 4 -19.76 10.57 -0.30
N ASP A 5 -19.24 11.57 -1.00
CA ASP A 5 -17.93 11.49 -1.68
C ASP A 5 -16.82 11.27 -0.65
N LEU A 6 -16.85 12.02 0.45
CA LEU A 6 -15.85 11.89 1.52
C LEU A 6 -15.86 10.49 2.12
N ARG A 7 -17.05 9.93 2.40
CA ARG A 7 -17.17 8.57 2.94
C ARG A 7 -16.62 7.52 1.98
N TYR A 8 -16.89 7.67 0.69
CA TYR A 8 -16.35 6.80 -0.36
C TYR A 8 -14.82 6.83 -0.39
N TYR A 9 -14.21 8.02 -0.45
CA TYR A 9 -12.74 8.13 -0.48
C TYR A 9 -12.09 7.59 0.79
N THR A 10 -12.67 7.84 1.97
CA THR A 10 -12.15 7.31 3.23
C THR A 10 -12.22 5.79 3.26
N MET A 11 -13.35 5.18 2.86
CA MET A 11 -13.47 3.71 2.81
C MET A 11 -12.50 3.08 1.82
N VAL A 12 -12.39 3.64 0.61
CA VAL A 12 -11.46 3.14 -0.42
C VAL A 12 -10.01 3.26 0.05
N THR A 13 -9.64 4.38 0.66
CA THR A 13 -8.28 4.59 1.17
C THR A 13 -7.96 3.59 2.28
N LEU A 14 -8.88 3.38 3.24
CA LEU A 14 -8.68 2.40 4.31
C LEU A 14 -8.56 0.97 3.76
N LEU A 15 -9.38 0.60 2.77
CA LEU A 15 -9.32 -0.70 2.12
C LEU A 15 -7.98 -0.92 1.40
N VAL A 16 -7.50 0.09 0.68
CA VAL A 16 -6.20 0.04 -0.02
C VAL A 16 -5.05 -0.06 0.99
N LEU A 17 -5.08 0.71 2.07
CA LEU A 17 -4.05 0.66 3.12
C LEU A 17 -4.01 -0.70 3.82
N ALA A 18 -5.18 -1.28 4.14
CA ALA A 18 -5.27 -2.61 4.74
C ALA A 18 -4.73 -3.69 3.79
N SER A 19 -5.10 -3.62 2.51
CA SER A 19 -4.59 -4.52 1.47
C SER A 19 -3.08 -4.37 1.28
N ALA A 20 -2.56 -3.13 1.24
CA ALA A 20 -1.14 -2.86 1.10
C ALA A 20 -0.33 -3.42 2.28
N GLY A 21 -0.85 -3.31 3.50
CA GLY A 21 -0.22 -3.89 4.69
C GLY A 21 -0.09 -5.40 4.60
N PHE A 22 -1.18 -6.09 4.22
CA PHE A 22 -1.16 -7.55 4.03
C PHE A 22 -0.16 -7.99 2.96
N ASN A 23 -0.19 -7.35 1.78
CA ASN A 23 0.71 -7.68 0.68
C ASN A 23 2.19 -7.39 1.03
N THR A 24 2.46 -6.32 1.76
CA THR A 24 3.82 -5.98 2.23
C THR A 24 4.37 -7.09 3.11
N MET A 25 3.58 -7.59 4.06
CA MET A 25 3.99 -8.69 4.94
C MET A 25 4.22 -9.99 4.18
N LEU A 26 3.39 -10.30 3.18
CA LEU A 26 3.55 -11.48 2.34
C LEU A 26 4.84 -11.40 1.52
N ILE A 27 5.15 -10.24 0.93
CA ILE A 27 6.38 -10.03 0.16
C ILE A 27 7.61 -10.13 1.07
N LEU A 28 7.59 -9.48 2.24
CA LEU A 28 8.69 -9.59 3.21
C LEU A 28 8.90 -11.02 3.67
N TRP A 29 7.82 -11.75 3.97
CA TRP A 29 7.90 -13.15 4.36
C TRP A 29 8.58 -14.00 3.28
N ILE A 30 8.24 -13.79 2.00
CA ILE A 30 8.91 -14.44 0.87
C ILE A 30 10.39 -14.06 0.82
N ILE A 31 10.72 -12.76 0.92
CA ILE A 31 12.11 -12.28 0.88
C ILE A 31 12.94 -12.92 2.00
N GLU A 32 12.39 -13.03 3.21
CA GLU A 32 13.05 -13.65 4.36
C GLU A 32 13.29 -15.16 4.18
N GLN A 33 12.50 -15.86 3.35
CA GLN A 33 12.79 -17.26 3.00
C GLN A 33 14.05 -17.42 2.14
N PHE A 34 14.38 -16.41 1.34
CA PHE A 34 15.50 -16.47 0.39
C PHE A 34 16.74 -15.69 0.86
N THR A 35 16.59 -14.77 1.82
CA THR A 35 17.64 -13.84 2.22
C THR A 35 17.58 -13.52 3.72
N SER A 36 18.74 -13.40 4.36
CA SER A 36 18.85 -12.92 5.75
C SER A 36 19.12 -11.41 5.77
N LEU A 37 18.07 -10.60 5.61
CA LEU A 37 18.20 -9.15 5.79
C LEU A 37 18.44 -8.79 7.25
N SER A 38 19.29 -7.79 7.49
CA SER A 38 19.42 -7.20 8.83
C SER A 38 18.10 -6.55 9.25
N ARG A 39 17.77 -6.57 10.56
CA ARG A 39 16.52 -5.98 11.07
C ARG A 39 16.28 -4.53 10.61
N GLY A 40 17.36 -3.74 10.44
CA GLY A 40 17.27 -2.38 9.91
C GLY A 40 16.90 -2.33 8.43
N ALA A 41 17.46 -3.22 7.61
CA ALA A 41 17.14 -3.33 6.19
C ALA A 41 15.72 -3.86 5.96
N THR A 42 15.25 -4.80 6.78
CA THR A 42 13.86 -5.31 6.71
C THR A 42 12.85 -4.21 6.96
N GLY A 43 13.10 -3.33 7.93
CA GLY A 43 12.21 -2.19 8.21
C GLY A 43 12.13 -1.19 7.05
N ILE A 44 13.26 -0.85 6.43
CA ILE A 44 13.29 0.05 5.27
C ILE A 44 12.58 -0.59 4.06
N ALA A 45 12.83 -1.87 3.81
CA ALA A 45 12.17 -2.62 2.75
C ALA A 45 10.65 -2.67 2.95
N ALA A 46 10.19 -2.88 4.20
CA ALA A 46 8.77 -2.86 4.55
C ALA A 46 8.11 -1.53 4.17
N ILE A 47 8.72 -0.41 4.58
CA ILE A 47 8.20 0.93 4.31
C ILE A 47 8.15 1.19 2.80
N ALA A 48 9.22 0.85 2.08
CA ALA A 48 9.30 1.05 0.64
C ALA A 48 8.22 0.26 -0.11
N ILE A 49 8.08 -1.04 0.19
CA ILE A 49 7.08 -1.92 -0.43
C ILE A 49 5.66 -1.41 -0.12
N PHE A 50 5.41 -1.02 1.13
CA PHE A 50 4.10 -0.51 1.56
C PHE A 50 3.70 0.77 0.81
N ILE A 51 4.62 1.71 0.66
CA ILE A 51 4.37 2.97 -0.07
C ILE A 51 4.05 2.67 -1.53
N VAL A 52 4.85 1.82 -2.19
CA VAL A 52 4.67 1.49 -3.61
C VAL A 52 3.30 0.84 -3.85
N ILE A 53 2.93 -0.16 -3.03
CA ILE A 53 1.64 -0.85 -3.17
C ILE A 53 0.48 0.08 -2.85
N SER A 54 0.62 0.94 -1.83
CA SER A 54 -0.42 1.91 -1.46
C SER A 54 -0.66 2.92 -2.59
N ILE A 55 0.41 3.48 -3.18
CA ILE A 55 0.30 4.42 -4.30
C ILE A 55 -0.34 3.74 -5.51
N ALA A 56 0.17 2.57 -5.91
CA ALA A 56 -0.38 1.83 -7.04
C ALA A 56 -1.87 1.47 -6.83
N GLY A 57 -2.22 1.01 -5.62
CA GLY A 57 -3.58 0.68 -5.22
C GLY A 57 -4.51 1.89 -5.21
N LEU A 58 -4.05 3.05 -4.75
CA LEU A 58 -4.84 4.29 -4.74
C LEU A 58 -5.07 4.82 -6.16
N ILE A 59 -4.05 4.80 -7.02
CA ILE A 59 -4.18 5.18 -8.43
C ILE A 59 -5.20 4.26 -9.11
N HIS A 60 -5.13 2.95 -8.89
CA HIS A 60 -6.11 2.03 -9.47
C HIS A 60 -7.50 2.19 -8.87
N ALA A 61 -7.64 2.31 -7.55
CA ALA A 61 -8.94 2.32 -6.89
C ALA A 61 -9.69 3.65 -7.03
N ILE A 62 -8.96 4.76 -7.21
CA ILE A 62 -9.55 6.10 -7.33
C ILE A 62 -9.37 6.61 -8.77
N PRO A 63 -10.43 6.60 -9.60
CA PRO A 63 -10.34 7.02 -11.00
C PRO A 63 -9.82 8.45 -11.18
N ARG A 64 -10.10 9.35 -10.22
CA ARG A 64 -9.61 10.74 -10.24
C ARG A 64 -8.09 10.86 -10.09
N LEU A 65 -7.43 9.87 -9.48
CA LEU A 65 -5.97 9.84 -9.34
C LEU A 65 -5.27 9.26 -10.58
N ARG A 66 -6.01 8.57 -11.47
CA ARG A 66 -5.44 7.96 -12.70
C ARG A 66 -4.97 8.97 -13.74
N GLY A 67 -5.51 10.18 -13.74
CA GLY A 67 -5.18 11.24 -14.71
C GLY A 67 -4.28 12.34 -14.17
N VAL A 68 -3.67 12.14 -12.98
CA VAL A 68 -2.80 13.13 -12.31
C VAL A 68 -1.31 12.84 -12.60
N ILE A 69 -1.01 11.78 -13.37
CA ILE A 69 0.35 11.37 -13.75
C ILE A 69 0.57 11.69 -15.22
#